data_AF-A0AA36D793-F1
#
_entry.id   AF-A0AA36D793-F1
#
_cell.length_a   1.000
_cell.length_b   1.000
_cell.length_c   1.000
_cell.angle_alpha   90.00
_cell.angle_beta   90.00
_cell.angle_gamma   90.00
#
_symmetry.space_group_name_H-M   'P 1'
#
loop_
_entity.id
_entity.type
_entity.pdbx_description
1 polymer ?
#
loop_
_entity_poly.entity_id
_entity_poly.type
_entity_poly.pdbx_seq_one_letter_code
_entity_poly.pdbx_strand_id
1 'polypeptide(L)'
;MAEAEAREQEAGIIMAQVQERMAALEANNAAFQEDSRLVRNLLAEAQQQSLSVTEELKAATERNASLQQQVELAAQQIPTHGAELQKARNHVVELEDTIGQYRQDNQRLKQHLAGIEASHNEDMSELRRENEELQLLLNSMQHERDYDRNSSHDYRYDKEHEIEALTQKLNTLSEVNAELLKRVESETLQRKSAEEALDTQKGVFQDILNDSEKDAARVFQIQTKYQEAAKKCQELETEFGNLTLDKCALEEALQASESSLAACRVALEEAESQVGTSAQKTNNSREFSLDDDTLRSLFLNFFTCPIGKRAEAAAILASILGYEPKDLNTIRDAIGKDYGASGKRDPGQSLAKQFVNFLETESEKPTAVPTLPVPKSQPPREAERLNSTQEGASTLQELLK
;
A
#
# COMPACT_ATOMS: atom_id res chain seq x y z
N MET A 1 -77.16 -172.11 -175.50
CA MET A 1 -77.69 -171.19 -174.47
C MET A 1 -76.70 -171.12 -173.32
N ALA A 2 -75.63 -170.34 -173.47
CA ALA A 2 -74.58 -170.17 -172.45
C ALA A 2 -74.04 -168.73 -172.40
N GLU A 3 -74.75 -167.78 -173.04
CA GLU A 3 -74.35 -166.36 -173.18
C GLU A 3 -75.29 -165.40 -172.43
N ALA A 4 -76.37 -165.92 -171.81
CA ALA A 4 -77.33 -165.09 -171.07
C ALA A 4 -76.84 -164.76 -169.66
N GLU A 5 -76.27 -165.73 -168.94
CA GLU A 5 -75.81 -165.55 -167.55
C GLU A 5 -74.58 -164.63 -167.42
N ALA A 6 -73.76 -164.50 -168.47
CA ALA A 6 -72.53 -163.69 -168.44
C ALA A 6 -72.81 -162.18 -168.38
N ARG A 7 -73.91 -161.68 -168.96
CA ARG A 7 -74.21 -160.24 -169.02
C ARG A 7 -74.88 -159.69 -167.77
N GLU A 8 -75.48 -160.55 -166.95
CA GLU A 8 -76.15 -160.12 -165.72
C GLU A 8 -75.16 -159.86 -164.58
N GLN A 9 -74.04 -160.62 -164.53
CA GLN A 9 -72.96 -160.36 -163.57
C GLN A 9 -72.21 -159.03 -163.84
N GLU A 10 -72.00 -158.66 -165.11
CA GLU A 10 -71.24 -157.45 -165.47
C GLU A 10 -72.00 -156.15 -165.10
N ALA A 11 -73.32 -156.15 -165.23
CA ALA A 11 -74.18 -155.03 -164.82
C ALA A 11 -74.16 -154.78 -163.30
N GLY A 12 -74.09 -155.84 -162.49
CA GLY A 12 -74.01 -155.73 -161.02
C GLY A 12 -72.74 -155.04 -160.53
N ILE A 13 -71.60 -155.32 -161.18
CA ILE A 13 -70.28 -154.76 -160.80
C ILE A 13 -70.23 -153.25 -161.06
N ILE A 14 -70.77 -152.79 -162.19
CA ILE A 14 -70.77 -151.35 -162.55
C ILE A 14 -71.64 -150.55 -161.58
N MET A 15 -72.80 -151.09 -161.15
CA MET A 15 -73.67 -150.38 -160.21
C MET A 15 -73.04 -150.24 -158.81
N ALA A 16 -72.32 -151.28 -158.34
CA ALA A 16 -71.57 -151.23 -157.10
C ALA A 16 -70.45 -150.17 -157.13
N GLN A 17 -69.69 -150.08 -158.23
CA GLN A 17 -68.65 -149.04 -158.39
C GLN A 17 -69.23 -147.62 -158.42
N VAL A 18 -70.43 -147.42 -158.98
CA VAL A 18 -71.10 -146.10 -158.96
C VAL A 18 -71.55 -145.72 -157.54
N GLN A 19 -72.10 -146.67 -156.77
CA GLN A 19 -72.48 -146.42 -155.37
C GLN A 19 -71.28 -146.12 -154.49
N GLU A 20 -70.18 -146.88 -154.60
CA GLU A 20 -68.93 -146.62 -153.87
C GLU A 20 -68.37 -145.23 -154.20
N ARG A 21 -68.43 -144.82 -155.47
CA ARG A 21 -67.94 -143.52 -155.92
C ARG A 21 -68.82 -142.35 -155.49
N MET A 22 -70.13 -142.55 -155.32
CA MET A 22 -71.01 -141.54 -154.70
C MET A 22 -70.75 -141.42 -153.19
N ALA A 23 -70.64 -142.53 -152.46
CA ALA A 23 -70.31 -142.50 -151.03
C ALA A 23 -68.95 -141.82 -150.76
N ALA A 24 -67.95 -142.06 -151.62
CA ALA A 24 -66.66 -141.37 -151.57
C ALA A 24 -66.79 -139.85 -151.82
N LEU A 25 -67.66 -139.42 -152.75
CA LEU A 25 -67.92 -138.00 -153.00
C LEU A 25 -68.68 -137.32 -151.85
N GLU A 26 -69.64 -138.00 -151.23
CA GLU A 26 -70.36 -137.48 -150.07
C GLU A 26 -69.42 -137.33 -148.86
N ALA A 27 -68.57 -138.32 -148.59
CA ALA A 27 -67.55 -138.24 -147.54
C ALA A 27 -66.56 -137.10 -147.79
N ASN A 28 -66.11 -136.90 -149.03
CA ASN A 28 -65.18 -135.84 -149.38
C ASN A 28 -65.83 -134.43 -149.33
N ASN A 29 -67.12 -134.33 -149.65
CA ASN A 29 -67.90 -133.09 -149.51
C ASN A 29 -68.18 -132.76 -148.03
N ALA A 30 -68.42 -133.77 -147.19
CA ALA A 30 -68.52 -133.60 -145.74
C ALA A 30 -67.19 -133.11 -145.14
N ALA A 31 -66.06 -133.74 -145.51
CA ALA A 31 -64.73 -133.30 -145.10
C ALA A 31 -64.43 -131.84 -145.55
N PHE A 32 -64.76 -131.47 -146.79
CA PHE A 32 -64.59 -130.10 -147.26
C PHE A 32 -65.49 -129.09 -146.52
N GLN A 33 -66.70 -129.47 -146.11
CA GLN A 33 -67.56 -128.63 -145.28
C GLN A 33 -67.00 -128.47 -143.86
N GLU A 34 -66.39 -129.52 -143.30
CA GLU A 34 -65.73 -129.48 -142.00
C GLU A 34 -64.47 -128.59 -142.06
N ASP A 35 -63.59 -128.77 -143.04
CA ASP A 35 -62.44 -127.88 -143.30
C ASP A 35 -62.88 -126.43 -143.53
N SER A 36 -63.92 -126.20 -144.34
CA SER A 36 -64.48 -124.86 -144.58
C SER A 36 -65.08 -124.22 -143.32
N ARG A 37 -65.50 -125.02 -142.34
CA ARG A 37 -65.93 -124.56 -141.02
C ARG A 37 -64.73 -124.30 -140.11
N LEU A 38 -63.71 -125.15 -140.15
CA LEU A 38 -62.47 -125.02 -139.38
C LEU A 38 -61.69 -123.77 -139.79
N VAL A 39 -61.55 -123.51 -141.09
CA VAL A 39 -60.95 -122.29 -141.66
C VAL A 39 -61.74 -121.04 -141.26
N ARG A 40 -63.09 -121.10 -141.24
CA ARG A 40 -63.91 -119.97 -140.77
C ARG A 40 -63.73 -119.70 -139.27
N ASN A 41 -63.63 -120.75 -138.45
CA ASN A 41 -63.36 -120.62 -137.02
C ASN A 41 -61.95 -120.01 -136.79
N LEU A 42 -60.92 -120.53 -137.44
CA LEU A 42 -59.55 -120.00 -137.37
C LEU A 42 -59.45 -118.54 -137.86
N LEU A 43 -60.20 -118.17 -138.90
CA LEU A 43 -60.25 -116.79 -139.38
C LEU A 43 -60.94 -115.86 -138.36
N ALA A 44 -62.01 -116.32 -137.71
CA ALA A 44 -62.69 -115.58 -136.65
C ALA A 44 -61.81 -115.43 -135.40
N GLU A 45 -61.10 -116.49 -134.98
CA GLU A 45 -60.13 -116.45 -133.88
C GLU A 45 -58.97 -115.51 -134.19
N ALA A 46 -58.40 -115.56 -135.41
CA ALA A 46 -57.34 -114.66 -135.84
C ALA A 46 -57.80 -113.19 -135.88
N GLN A 47 -59.03 -112.92 -136.31
CA GLN A 47 -59.62 -111.58 -136.26
C GLN A 47 -59.84 -111.11 -134.81
N GLN A 48 -60.33 -111.97 -133.92
CA GLN A 48 -60.54 -111.65 -132.51
C GLN A 48 -59.21 -111.39 -131.79
N GLN A 49 -58.19 -112.20 -132.03
CA GLN A 49 -56.83 -111.98 -131.51
C GLN A 49 -56.23 -110.67 -132.05
N SER A 50 -56.38 -110.39 -133.35
CA SER A 50 -55.91 -109.13 -133.94
C SER A 50 -56.59 -107.92 -133.30
N LEU A 51 -57.89 -107.99 -133.01
CA LEU A 51 -58.60 -106.92 -132.31
C LEU A 51 -58.06 -106.74 -130.88
N SER A 52 -57.95 -107.82 -130.10
CA SER A 52 -57.39 -107.80 -128.74
C SER A 52 -55.99 -107.18 -128.70
N VAL A 53 -55.09 -107.59 -129.60
CA VAL A 53 -53.73 -107.03 -129.69
C VAL A 53 -53.75 -105.55 -130.09
N THR A 54 -54.67 -105.11 -130.96
CA THR A 54 -54.78 -103.67 -131.30
C THR A 54 -55.36 -102.83 -130.16
N GLU A 55 -56.24 -103.39 -129.32
CA GLU A 55 -56.77 -102.72 -128.13
C GLU A 55 -55.71 -102.64 -127.01
N GLU A 56 -54.99 -103.73 -126.76
CA GLU A 56 -53.84 -103.74 -125.85
C GLU A 56 -52.74 -102.75 -126.30
N LEU A 57 -52.44 -102.70 -127.61
CA LEU A 57 -51.46 -101.77 -128.15
C LEU A 57 -51.93 -100.31 -127.98
N LYS A 58 -53.20 -100.00 -128.23
CA LYS A 58 -53.77 -98.67 -127.96
C LYS A 58 -53.64 -98.29 -126.50
N ALA A 59 -54.09 -99.15 -125.58
CA ALA A 59 -53.98 -98.93 -124.14
C ALA A 59 -52.51 -98.76 -123.68
N ALA A 60 -51.57 -99.51 -124.27
CA ALA A 60 -50.14 -99.36 -124.02
C ALA A 60 -49.59 -98.03 -124.55
N THR A 61 -50.02 -97.57 -125.73
CA THR A 61 -49.61 -96.26 -126.29
C THR A 61 -50.19 -95.10 -125.49
N GLU A 62 -51.45 -95.16 -125.06
CA GLU A 62 -52.08 -94.16 -124.19
C GLU A 62 -51.40 -94.09 -122.82
N ARG A 63 -51.08 -95.26 -122.23
CA ARG A 63 -50.31 -95.36 -120.98
C ARG A 63 -48.90 -94.79 -121.13
N ASN A 64 -48.20 -95.09 -122.22
CA ASN A 64 -46.87 -94.53 -122.49
C ASN A 64 -46.92 -93.01 -122.70
N ALA A 65 -47.92 -92.49 -123.43
CA ALA A 65 -48.11 -91.04 -123.58
C ALA A 65 -48.37 -90.35 -122.23
N SER A 66 -49.22 -90.95 -121.38
CA SER A 66 -49.48 -90.44 -120.01
C SER A 66 -48.22 -90.48 -119.13
N LEU A 67 -47.45 -91.56 -119.17
CA LEU A 67 -46.19 -91.67 -118.44
C LEU A 67 -45.14 -90.67 -118.95
N GLN A 68 -45.04 -90.48 -120.27
CA GLN A 68 -44.12 -89.50 -120.87
C GLN A 68 -44.50 -88.07 -120.46
N GLN A 69 -45.79 -87.74 -120.44
CA GLN A 69 -46.28 -86.45 -119.92
C GLN A 69 -45.97 -86.27 -118.43
N GLN A 70 -46.12 -87.32 -117.60
CA GLN A 70 -45.74 -87.27 -116.19
C GLN A 70 -44.24 -87.09 -115.98
N VAL A 71 -43.41 -87.77 -116.78
CA VAL A 71 -41.94 -87.60 -116.76
C VAL A 71 -41.55 -86.20 -117.20
N GLU A 72 -42.19 -85.63 -118.22
CA GLU A 72 -41.91 -84.28 -118.71
C GLU A 72 -42.35 -83.20 -117.70
N LEU A 73 -43.52 -83.36 -117.07
CA LEU A 73 -43.95 -82.51 -115.95
C LEU A 73 -42.98 -82.60 -114.75
N ALA A 74 -42.56 -83.81 -114.37
CA ALA A 74 -41.57 -84.00 -113.32
C ALA A 74 -40.22 -83.38 -113.69
N ALA A 75 -39.76 -83.53 -114.94
CA ALA A 75 -38.53 -82.92 -115.44
C ALA A 75 -38.56 -81.38 -115.44
N GLN A 76 -39.75 -80.77 -115.61
CA GLN A 76 -39.95 -79.33 -115.46
C GLN A 76 -40.01 -78.89 -113.98
N GLN A 77 -40.57 -79.72 -113.09
CA GLN A 77 -40.72 -79.41 -111.66
C GLN A 77 -39.46 -79.66 -110.82
N ILE A 78 -38.62 -80.63 -111.17
CA ILE A 78 -37.34 -80.90 -110.49
C ILE A 78 -36.42 -79.67 -110.42
N PRO A 79 -36.15 -78.91 -111.51
CA PRO A 79 -35.30 -77.73 -111.43
C PRO A 79 -35.94 -76.57 -110.68
N THR A 80 -37.27 -76.40 -110.71
CA THR A 80 -37.94 -75.34 -109.92
C THR A 80 -37.86 -75.65 -108.43
N HIS A 81 -38.17 -76.87 -108.02
CA HIS A 81 -38.03 -77.29 -106.62
C HIS A 81 -36.57 -77.34 -106.16
N GLY A 82 -35.63 -77.68 -107.04
CA GLY A 82 -34.19 -77.58 -106.76
C GLY A 82 -33.75 -76.14 -106.49
N ALA A 83 -34.24 -75.17 -107.28
CA ALA A 83 -33.96 -73.75 -107.07
C ALA A 83 -34.64 -73.20 -105.80
N GLU A 84 -35.85 -73.64 -105.48
CA GLU A 84 -36.55 -73.31 -104.23
C GLU A 84 -35.81 -73.87 -103.01
N LEU A 85 -35.40 -75.14 -103.06
CA LEU A 85 -34.61 -75.79 -102.00
C LEU A 85 -33.26 -75.09 -101.80
N GLN A 86 -32.58 -74.69 -102.88
CA GLN A 86 -31.33 -73.96 -102.78
C GLN A 86 -31.52 -72.55 -102.18
N LYS A 87 -32.60 -71.83 -102.52
CA LYS A 87 -32.96 -70.56 -101.88
C LYS A 87 -33.24 -70.75 -100.39
N ALA A 88 -34.03 -71.75 -100.02
CA ALA A 88 -34.32 -72.08 -98.63
C ALA A 88 -33.04 -72.43 -97.85
N ARG A 89 -32.13 -73.21 -98.46
CA ARG A 89 -30.83 -73.55 -97.86
C ARG A 89 -29.94 -72.33 -97.66
N ASN A 90 -29.83 -71.44 -98.64
CA ASN A 90 -29.08 -70.19 -98.50
C ASN A 90 -29.66 -69.34 -97.36
N HIS A 91 -30.99 -69.22 -97.27
CA HIS A 91 -31.66 -68.46 -96.22
C HIS A 91 -31.47 -69.08 -94.82
N VAL A 92 -31.43 -70.41 -94.70
CA VAL A 92 -31.07 -71.07 -93.44
C VAL A 92 -29.64 -70.71 -93.02
N VAL A 93 -28.67 -70.69 -93.94
CA VAL A 93 -27.28 -70.28 -93.63
C VAL A 93 -27.22 -68.81 -93.19
N GLU A 94 -27.93 -67.90 -93.88
CA GLU A 94 -28.04 -66.48 -93.47
C GLU A 94 -28.64 -66.33 -92.06
N LEU A 95 -29.65 -67.15 -91.72
CA LEU A 95 -30.25 -67.18 -90.39
C LEU A 95 -29.30 -67.77 -89.34
N GLU A 96 -28.54 -68.81 -89.67
CA GLU A 96 -27.54 -69.39 -88.78
C GLU A 96 -26.40 -68.40 -88.48
N ASP A 97 -25.90 -67.69 -89.50
CA ASP A 97 -24.87 -66.64 -89.36
C ASP A 97 -25.36 -65.46 -88.51
N THR A 98 -26.58 -64.96 -88.76
CA THR A 98 -27.15 -63.87 -87.95
C THR A 98 -27.46 -64.30 -86.52
N ILE A 99 -27.93 -65.53 -86.28
CA ILE A 99 -28.06 -66.10 -84.93
C ILE A 99 -26.68 -66.23 -84.26
N GLY A 100 -25.64 -66.61 -85.01
CA GLY A 100 -24.25 -66.64 -84.55
C GLY A 100 -23.76 -65.28 -84.07
N GLN A 101 -23.94 -64.24 -84.89
CA GLN A 101 -23.63 -62.85 -84.56
C GLN A 101 -24.38 -62.37 -83.30
N TYR A 102 -25.70 -62.56 -83.24
CA TYR A 102 -26.48 -62.17 -82.07
C TYR A 102 -26.06 -62.91 -80.79
N ARG A 103 -25.64 -64.18 -80.88
CA ARG A 103 -25.09 -64.91 -79.73
C ARG A 103 -23.76 -64.33 -79.26
N GLN A 104 -22.86 -64.00 -80.18
CA GLN A 104 -21.56 -63.39 -79.88
C GLN A 104 -21.74 -61.99 -79.25
N ASP A 105 -22.60 -61.15 -79.83
CA ASP A 105 -22.91 -59.83 -79.27
C ASP A 105 -23.61 -59.91 -77.91
N ASN A 106 -24.53 -60.85 -77.72
CA ASN A 106 -25.16 -61.07 -76.43
C ASN A 106 -24.15 -61.54 -75.36
N GLN A 107 -23.17 -62.37 -75.73
CA GLN A 107 -22.08 -62.77 -74.84
C GLN A 107 -21.15 -61.60 -74.51
N ARG A 108 -20.78 -60.77 -75.51
CA ARG A 108 -19.98 -59.57 -75.32
C ARG A 108 -20.68 -58.56 -74.41
N LEU A 109 -21.98 -58.34 -74.61
CA LEU A 109 -22.81 -57.46 -73.77
C LEU A 109 -22.88 -57.96 -72.32
N LYS A 110 -23.05 -59.28 -72.11
CA LYS A 110 -23.02 -59.89 -70.76
C LYS A 110 -21.67 -59.72 -70.08
N GLN A 111 -20.56 -59.94 -70.79
CA GLN A 111 -19.21 -59.73 -70.26
C GLN A 111 -18.94 -58.26 -69.91
N HIS A 112 -19.37 -57.34 -70.76
CA HIS A 112 -19.23 -55.90 -70.53
C HIS A 112 -20.09 -55.42 -69.34
N LEU A 113 -21.34 -55.90 -69.23
CA LEU A 113 -22.20 -55.62 -68.09
C LEU A 113 -21.61 -56.15 -66.78
N ALA A 114 -21.15 -57.39 -66.75
CA ALA A 114 -20.48 -57.97 -65.58
C ALA A 114 -19.20 -57.20 -65.19
N GLY A 115 -18.45 -56.68 -66.19
CA GLY A 115 -17.29 -55.82 -65.95
C GLY A 115 -17.65 -54.48 -65.34
N ILE A 116 -18.73 -53.82 -65.83
CA ILE A 116 -19.26 -52.59 -65.24
C ILE A 116 -19.79 -52.84 -63.83
N GLU A 117 -20.54 -53.92 -63.60
CA GLU A 117 -21.05 -54.30 -62.28
C GLU A 117 -19.90 -54.58 -61.30
N ALA A 118 -18.83 -55.25 -61.74
CA ALA A 118 -17.64 -55.47 -60.91
C ALA A 118 -16.94 -54.15 -60.55
N SER A 119 -16.62 -53.31 -61.55
CA SER A 119 -15.99 -52.00 -61.34
C SER A 119 -16.84 -51.10 -60.44
N HIS A 120 -18.16 -51.04 -60.65
CA HIS A 120 -19.03 -50.21 -59.83
C HIS A 120 -19.14 -50.71 -58.38
N ASN A 121 -19.13 -52.04 -58.17
CA ASN A 121 -19.09 -52.60 -56.81
C ASN A 121 -17.74 -52.33 -56.11
N GLU A 122 -16.64 -52.33 -56.87
CA GLU A 122 -15.30 -51.97 -56.38
C GLU A 122 -15.26 -50.48 -55.99
N ASP A 123 -15.61 -49.57 -56.90
CA ASP A 123 -15.74 -48.12 -56.64
C ASP A 123 -16.62 -47.82 -55.42
N MET A 124 -17.79 -48.47 -55.32
CA MET A 124 -18.71 -48.30 -54.19
C MET A 124 -18.17 -48.88 -52.87
N SER A 125 -17.28 -49.87 -52.92
CA SER A 125 -16.60 -50.41 -51.74
C SER A 125 -15.47 -49.48 -51.29
N GLU A 126 -14.69 -48.93 -52.23
CA GLU A 126 -13.64 -47.96 -51.94
C GLU A 126 -14.21 -46.68 -51.33
N LEU A 127 -15.26 -46.12 -51.94
CA LEU A 127 -15.94 -44.91 -51.41
C LEU A 127 -16.56 -45.13 -50.02
N ARG A 128 -17.02 -46.35 -49.70
CA ARG A 128 -17.48 -46.68 -48.34
C ARG A 128 -16.33 -46.69 -47.35
N ARG A 129 -15.23 -47.36 -47.71
CA ARG A 129 -14.01 -47.43 -46.90
C ARG A 129 -13.41 -46.04 -46.65
N GLU A 130 -13.33 -45.19 -47.67
CA GLU A 130 -12.86 -43.80 -47.52
C GLU A 130 -13.79 -42.99 -46.60
N ASN A 131 -15.12 -43.13 -46.74
CA ASN A 131 -16.08 -42.45 -45.89
C ASN A 131 -15.99 -42.92 -44.42
N GLU A 132 -15.79 -44.21 -44.17
CA GLU A 132 -15.52 -44.76 -42.83
C GLU A 132 -14.22 -44.18 -42.24
N GLU A 133 -13.13 -44.11 -43.00
CA GLU A 133 -11.87 -43.51 -42.56
C GLU A 133 -12.00 -42.01 -42.28
N LEU A 134 -12.72 -41.26 -43.12
CA LEU A 134 -13.02 -39.84 -42.91
C LEU A 134 -13.90 -39.61 -41.67
N GLN A 135 -14.88 -40.48 -41.41
CA GLN A 135 -15.69 -40.40 -40.19
C GLN A 135 -14.87 -40.69 -38.93
N LEU A 136 -13.98 -41.69 -38.97
CA LEU A 136 -13.06 -41.97 -37.85
C LEU A 136 -12.11 -40.80 -37.59
N LEU A 137 -11.55 -40.20 -38.64
CA LEU A 137 -10.71 -39.00 -38.53
C LEU A 137 -11.48 -37.81 -37.96
N LEU A 138 -12.70 -37.56 -38.45
CA LEU A 138 -13.58 -36.50 -37.95
C LEU A 138 -13.90 -36.68 -36.47
N ASN A 139 -14.24 -37.90 -36.05
CA ASN A 139 -14.52 -38.21 -34.65
C ASN A 139 -13.27 -38.03 -33.77
N SER A 140 -12.09 -38.44 -34.25
CA SER A 140 -10.82 -38.22 -33.55
C SER A 140 -10.53 -36.73 -33.37
N MET A 141 -10.67 -35.93 -34.43
CA MET A 141 -10.49 -34.47 -34.38
C MET A 141 -11.53 -33.76 -33.51
N GLN A 142 -12.75 -34.29 -33.41
CA GLN A 142 -13.77 -33.77 -32.49
C GLN A 142 -13.40 -34.07 -31.04
N HIS A 143 -12.98 -35.31 -30.73
CA HIS A 143 -12.51 -35.68 -29.40
C HIS A 143 -11.27 -34.89 -28.96
N GLU A 144 -10.29 -34.70 -29.82
CA GLU A 144 -9.10 -33.88 -29.55
C GLU A 144 -9.49 -32.42 -29.27
N ARG A 145 -10.36 -31.84 -30.11
CA ARG A 145 -10.87 -30.46 -29.91
C ARG A 145 -11.63 -30.32 -28.60
N ASP A 146 -12.48 -31.28 -28.24
CA ASP A 146 -13.25 -31.23 -27.00
C ASP A 146 -12.37 -31.45 -25.77
N TYR A 147 -11.33 -32.30 -25.88
CA TYR A 147 -10.30 -32.47 -24.86
C TYR A 147 -9.50 -31.18 -24.64
N ASP A 148 -8.97 -30.57 -25.70
CA ASP A 148 -8.24 -29.30 -25.65
C ASP A 148 -9.11 -28.16 -25.11
N ARG A 149 -10.39 -28.11 -25.52
CA ARG A 149 -11.35 -27.12 -25.03
C ARG A 149 -11.61 -27.28 -23.54
N ASN A 150 -11.77 -28.50 -23.05
CA ASN A 150 -12.00 -28.77 -21.63
C ASN A 150 -10.73 -28.50 -20.82
N SER A 151 -9.57 -29.00 -21.26
CA SER A 151 -8.28 -28.72 -20.61
C SER A 151 -7.96 -27.23 -20.54
N SER A 152 -8.22 -26.48 -21.62
CA SER A 152 -8.08 -25.02 -21.63
C SER A 152 -9.14 -24.32 -20.76
N HIS A 153 -10.33 -24.89 -20.58
CA HIS A 153 -11.34 -24.34 -19.69
C HIS A 153 -10.95 -24.54 -18.22
N ASP A 154 -10.53 -25.75 -17.84
CA ASP A 154 -10.08 -26.10 -16.50
C ASP A 154 -8.84 -25.26 -16.11
N TYR A 155 -7.84 -25.16 -16.99
CA TYR A 155 -6.66 -24.31 -16.76
C TYR A 155 -7.03 -22.82 -16.59
N ARG A 156 -8.00 -22.32 -17.36
CA ARG A 156 -8.49 -20.94 -17.21
C ARG A 156 -9.24 -20.75 -15.90
N TYR A 157 -10.07 -21.71 -15.51
CA TYR A 157 -10.82 -21.68 -14.26
C TYR A 157 -9.89 -21.67 -13.04
N ASP A 158 -8.87 -22.53 -13.02
CA ASP A 158 -7.84 -22.54 -11.98
C ASP A 158 -7.10 -21.20 -11.87
N LYS A 159 -6.76 -20.59 -13.02
CA LYS A 159 -6.08 -19.29 -13.05
C LYS A 159 -6.98 -18.13 -12.66
N GLU A 160 -8.26 -18.18 -13.00
CA GLU A 160 -9.26 -17.19 -12.59
C GLU A 160 -9.47 -17.25 -11.07
N HIS A 161 -9.60 -18.44 -10.49
CA HIS A 161 -9.67 -18.63 -9.04
C HIS A 161 -8.37 -18.24 -8.32
N GLU A 162 -7.19 -18.45 -8.91
CA GLU A 162 -5.91 -17.96 -8.37
C GLU A 162 -5.85 -16.43 -8.35
N ILE A 163 -6.31 -15.77 -9.43
CA ILE A 163 -6.39 -14.31 -9.53
C ILE A 163 -7.38 -13.75 -8.51
N GLU A 164 -8.55 -14.36 -8.33
CA GLU A 164 -9.52 -13.96 -7.30
C GLU A 164 -8.93 -14.07 -5.89
N ALA A 165 -8.28 -15.19 -5.56
CA ALA A 165 -7.67 -15.41 -4.25
C ALA A 165 -6.49 -14.45 -3.98
N LEU A 166 -5.70 -14.11 -5.00
CA LEU A 166 -4.64 -13.09 -4.88
C LEU A 166 -5.22 -11.68 -4.75
N THR A 167 -6.32 -11.37 -5.45
CA THR A 167 -7.02 -10.07 -5.36
C THR A 167 -7.63 -9.88 -3.97
N GLN A 168 -8.26 -10.90 -3.39
CA GLN A 168 -8.76 -10.86 -2.01
C GLN A 168 -7.62 -10.64 -0.99
N LYS A 169 -6.47 -11.31 -1.17
CA LYS A 169 -5.28 -11.08 -0.33
C LYS A 169 -4.74 -9.64 -0.48
N LEU A 170 -4.70 -9.11 -1.69
CA LEU A 170 -4.29 -7.72 -1.94
C LEU A 170 -5.21 -6.73 -1.21
N ASN A 171 -6.53 -6.93 -1.30
CA ASN A 171 -7.51 -6.06 -0.66
C ASN A 171 -7.38 -6.10 0.87
N THR A 172 -7.31 -7.28 1.48
CA THR A 172 -7.12 -7.41 2.94
C THR A 172 -5.81 -6.82 3.42
N LEU A 173 -4.71 -6.96 2.67
CA LEU A 173 -3.44 -6.29 2.98
C LEU A 173 -3.52 -4.77 2.83
N SER A 174 -4.27 -4.27 1.84
CA SER A 174 -4.52 -2.84 1.65
C SER A 174 -5.34 -2.24 2.79
N GLU A 175 -6.36 -2.95 3.27
CA GLU A 175 -7.18 -2.57 4.43
C GLU A 175 -6.33 -2.52 5.70
N VAL A 176 -5.58 -3.58 6.01
CA VAL A 176 -4.66 -3.62 7.16
C VAL A 176 -3.60 -2.53 7.09
N ASN A 177 -3.06 -2.23 5.91
CA ASN A 177 -2.08 -1.14 5.75
C ASN A 177 -2.73 0.24 5.99
N ALA A 178 -3.96 0.46 5.53
CA ALA A 178 -4.70 1.69 5.82
C ALA A 178 -5.05 1.85 7.31
N GLU A 179 -5.34 0.76 8.02
CA GLU A 179 -5.52 0.76 9.47
C GLU A 179 -4.21 1.04 10.22
N LEU A 180 -3.11 0.42 9.80
CA LEU A 180 -1.78 0.65 10.39
C LEU A 180 -1.33 2.10 10.19
N LEU A 181 -1.58 2.71 9.02
CA LEU A 181 -1.29 4.13 8.77
C LEU A 181 -2.08 5.04 9.73
N LYS A 182 -3.41 4.86 9.85
CA LYS A 182 -4.24 5.61 10.81
C LYS A 182 -3.78 5.42 12.26
N ARG A 183 -3.34 4.21 12.61
CA ARG A 183 -2.78 3.92 13.94
C ARG A 183 -1.46 4.67 14.17
N VAL A 184 -0.54 4.64 13.22
CA VAL A 184 0.73 5.38 13.29
C VAL A 184 0.45 6.89 13.40
N GLU A 185 -0.45 7.44 12.59
CA GLU A 185 -0.86 8.85 12.67
C GLU A 185 -1.37 9.22 14.06
N SER A 186 -2.31 8.44 14.63
CA SER A 186 -2.84 8.68 15.98
C SER A 186 -1.79 8.50 17.09
N GLU A 187 -0.91 7.51 17.00
CA GLU A 187 0.24 7.37 17.92
C GLU A 187 1.22 8.55 17.80
N THR A 188 1.45 9.11 16.59
CA THR A 188 2.30 10.30 16.44
C THR A 188 1.66 11.56 17.04
N LEU A 189 0.34 11.72 16.93
CA LEU A 189 -0.40 12.81 17.56
C LEU A 189 -0.36 12.70 19.09
N GLN A 190 -0.56 11.50 19.64
CA GLN A 190 -0.42 11.23 21.08
C GLN A 190 1.00 11.51 21.57
N ARG A 191 2.04 11.13 20.81
CA ARG A 191 3.43 11.45 21.17
C ARG A 191 3.70 12.96 21.21
N LYS A 192 3.23 13.73 20.21
CA LYS A 192 3.37 15.19 20.22
C LYS A 192 2.69 15.83 21.44
N SER A 193 1.45 15.40 21.75
CA SER A 193 0.74 15.88 22.93
C SER A 193 1.45 15.51 24.24
N ALA A 194 2.07 14.31 24.32
CA ALA A 194 2.88 13.91 25.46
C ALA A 194 4.21 14.69 25.57
N GLU A 195 4.82 15.06 24.44
CA GLU A 195 6.01 15.90 24.36
C GLU A 195 5.71 17.34 24.83
N GLU A 196 4.61 17.93 24.37
CA GLU A 196 4.08 19.21 24.86
C GLU A 196 3.77 19.19 26.38
N ALA A 197 3.15 18.10 26.86
CA ALA A 197 2.89 17.89 28.29
C ALA A 197 4.18 17.74 29.13
N LEU A 198 5.22 17.15 28.56
CA LEU A 198 6.52 16.97 29.21
C LEU A 198 7.33 18.27 29.21
N ASP A 199 7.27 19.08 28.15
CA ASP A 199 7.93 20.39 28.10
C ASP A 199 7.23 21.43 29.00
N THR A 200 5.90 21.40 29.10
CA THR A 200 5.18 22.20 30.11
C THR A 200 5.53 21.78 31.53
N GLN A 201 5.69 20.47 31.82
CA GLN A 201 6.21 20.02 33.11
C GLN A 201 7.65 20.48 33.38
N LYS A 202 8.56 20.43 32.40
CA LYS A 202 9.92 20.98 32.53
C LYS A 202 9.89 22.47 32.91
N GLY A 203 9.02 23.26 32.27
CA GLY A 203 8.82 24.68 32.61
C GLY A 203 8.42 24.86 34.08
N VAL A 204 7.41 24.12 34.54
CA VAL A 204 6.97 24.16 35.95
C VAL A 204 8.09 23.74 36.91
N PHE A 205 8.88 22.70 36.59
CA PHE A 205 10.04 22.33 37.41
C PHE A 205 11.12 23.42 37.45
N GLN A 206 11.37 24.09 36.33
CA GLN A 206 12.32 25.20 36.27
C GLN A 206 11.83 26.40 37.09
N ASP A 207 10.54 26.72 37.05
CA ASP A 207 9.94 27.76 37.89
C ASP A 207 10.02 27.41 39.39
N ILE A 208 9.73 26.16 39.77
CA ILE A 208 9.90 25.67 41.16
C ILE A 208 11.36 25.78 41.61
N LEU A 209 12.33 25.43 40.75
CA LEU A 209 13.75 25.59 41.06
C LEU A 209 14.10 27.08 41.28
N ASN A 210 13.72 27.95 40.35
CA ASN A 210 13.92 29.40 40.45
C ASN A 210 13.30 30.00 41.72
N ASP A 211 12.11 29.54 42.12
CA ASP A 211 11.45 30.00 43.35
C ASP A 211 12.11 29.42 44.60
N SER A 212 12.59 28.16 44.56
CA SER A 212 13.38 27.58 45.66
C SER A 212 14.72 28.30 45.88
N GLU A 213 15.37 28.79 44.82
CA GLU A 213 16.57 29.62 44.91
C GLU A 213 16.26 30.99 45.51
N LYS A 214 15.15 31.64 45.12
CA LYS A 214 14.68 32.89 45.72
C LYS A 214 14.36 32.71 47.21
N ASP A 215 13.72 31.62 47.58
CA ASP A 215 13.37 31.32 48.97
C ASP A 215 14.61 30.94 49.80
N ALA A 216 15.58 30.22 49.25
CA ALA A 216 16.88 30.01 49.88
C ALA A 216 17.60 31.34 50.14
N ALA A 217 17.59 32.26 49.17
CA ALA A 217 18.16 33.60 49.34
C ALA A 217 17.40 34.43 50.41
N ARG A 218 16.07 34.33 50.48
CA ARG A 218 15.25 34.95 51.55
C ARG A 218 15.58 34.36 52.93
N VAL A 219 15.69 33.04 53.05
CA VAL A 219 16.06 32.36 54.29
C VAL A 219 17.46 32.81 54.74
N PHE A 220 18.43 32.89 53.83
CA PHE A 220 19.77 33.40 54.14
C PHE A 220 19.75 34.85 54.65
N GLN A 221 18.97 35.73 54.02
CA GLN A 221 18.78 37.12 54.50
C GLN A 221 18.13 37.18 55.88
N ILE A 222 17.11 36.35 56.15
CA ILE A 222 16.45 36.26 57.46
C ILE A 222 17.43 35.75 58.51
N GLN A 223 18.23 34.73 58.19
CA GLN A 223 19.21 34.17 59.12
C GLN A 223 20.34 35.16 59.42
N THR A 224 20.77 35.95 58.44
CA THR A 224 21.74 37.05 58.65
C THR A 224 21.16 38.11 59.60
N LYS A 225 19.93 38.59 59.35
CA LYS A 225 19.23 39.53 60.23
C LYS A 225 19.01 38.98 61.65
N TYR A 226 18.73 37.68 61.77
CA TYR A 226 18.61 37.01 63.06
C TYR A 226 19.94 36.96 63.81
N GLN A 227 21.06 36.68 63.13
CA GLN A 227 22.40 36.74 63.73
C GLN A 227 22.80 38.15 64.15
N GLU A 228 22.48 39.18 63.34
CA GLU A 228 22.67 40.59 63.70
C GLU A 228 21.85 40.99 64.93
N ALA A 229 20.57 40.60 64.96
CA ALA A 229 19.70 40.85 66.11
C ALA A 229 20.19 40.12 67.37
N ALA A 230 20.63 38.85 67.25
CA ALA A 230 21.17 38.08 68.35
C ALA A 230 22.46 38.67 68.92
N LYS A 231 23.39 39.13 68.05
CA LYS A 231 24.58 39.89 68.48
C LYS A 231 24.20 41.15 69.24
N LYS A 232 23.23 41.92 68.72
CA LYS A 232 22.77 43.14 69.37
C LYS A 232 22.07 42.87 70.72
N CYS A 233 21.33 41.77 70.84
CA CYS A 233 20.80 41.33 72.14
C CYS A 233 21.94 41.00 73.12
N GLN A 234 22.97 40.28 72.67
CA GLN A 234 24.14 39.97 73.51
C GLN A 234 24.93 41.22 73.92
N GLU A 235 25.11 42.19 73.00
CA GLU A 235 25.70 43.50 73.30
C GLU A 235 24.88 44.22 74.39
N LEU A 236 23.56 44.34 74.22
CA LEU A 236 22.66 44.95 75.21
C LEU A 236 22.65 44.18 76.55
N GLU A 237 22.75 42.85 76.56
CA GLU A 237 22.90 42.05 77.78
C GLU A 237 24.21 42.37 78.50
N THR A 238 25.32 42.55 77.78
CA THR A 238 26.60 42.97 78.38
C THR A 238 26.58 44.41 78.86
N GLU A 239 25.96 45.34 78.12
CA GLU A 239 25.75 46.73 78.56
C GLU A 239 24.88 46.78 79.82
N PHE A 240 23.79 46.01 79.88
CA PHE A 240 22.93 45.92 81.06
C PHE A 240 23.67 45.29 82.25
N GLY A 241 24.51 44.28 82.01
CA GLY A 241 25.38 43.69 83.04
C GLY A 241 26.38 44.72 83.60
N ASN A 242 27.05 45.48 82.72
CA ASN A 242 27.96 46.55 83.12
C ASN A 242 27.23 47.66 83.89
N LEU A 243 26.08 48.14 83.41
CA LEU A 243 25.24 49.11 84.11
C LEU A 243 24.75 48.60 85.47
N THR A 244 24.54 47.28 85.61
CA THR A 244 24.19 46.67 86.90
C THR A 244 25.38 46.67 87.86
N LEU A 245 26.59 46.39 87.37
CA LEU A 245 27.83 46.50 88.17
C LEU A 245 28.11 47.95 88.57
N ASP A 246 28.00 48.90 87.64
CA ASP A 246 28.15 50.34 87.90
C ASP A 246 27.11 50.82 88.91
N LYS A 247 25.86 50.36 88.81
CA LYS A 247 24.82 50.64 89.80
C LYS A 247 25.19 50.09 91.17
N CYS A 248 25.64 48.84 91.28
CA CYS A 248 26.07 48.27 92.56
C CYS A 248 27.27 49.03 93.15
N ALA A 249 28.26 49.42 92.34
CA ALA A 249 29.39 50.22 92.78
C ALA A 249 28.97 51.63 93.26
N LEU A 250 27.98 52.25 92.60
CA LEU A 250 27.38 53.51 93.04
C LEU A 250 26.53 53.36 94.31
N GLU A 251 25.80 52.26 94.47
CA GLU A 251 25.04 51.93 95.68
C GLU A 251 25.97 51.64 96.87
N GLU A 252 27.09 50.93 96.66
CA GLU A 252 28.15 50.74 97.65
C GLU A 252 28.84 52.06 98.01
N ALA A 253 29.18 52.90 97.02
CA ALA A 253 29.78 54.23 97.27
C ALA A 253 28.82 55.17 97.99
N LEU A 254 27.51 55.11 97.67
CA LEU A 254 26.46 55.83 98.38
C LEU A 254 26.35 55.33 99.82
N GLN A 255 26.27 54.02 100.05
CA GLN A 255 26.20 53.44 101.40
C GLN A 255 27.47 53.75 102.22
N ALA A 256 28.65 53.74 101.59
CA ALA A 256 29.90 54.16 102.21
C ALA A 256 29.85 55.64 102.59
N SER A 257 29.38 56.52 101.70
CA SER A 257 29.17 57.95 101.97
C SER A 257 28.13 58.19 103.06
N GLU A 258 27.01 57.46 103.09
CA GLU A 258 26.00 57.52 104.14
C GLU A 258 26.54 57.06 105.48
N SER A 259 27.33 55.97 105.51
CA SER A 259 27.99 55.49 106.73
C SER A 259 29.06 56.47 107.22
N SER A 260 29.79 57.13 106.31
CA SER A 260 30.74 58.19 106.64
C SER A 260 30.04 59.47 107.10
N LEU A 261 28.87 59.81 106.55
CA LEU A 261 28.04 60.91 107.02
C LEU A 261 27.40 60.61 108.37
N ALA A 262 27.02 59.35 108.64
CA ALA A 262 26.57 58.90 109.95
C ALA A 262 27.72 58.95 110.97
N ALA A 263 28.92 58.49 110.61
CA ALA A 263 30.12 58.59 111.44
C ALA A 263 30.52 60.05 111.70
N CYS A 264 30.47 60.91 110.67
CA CYS A 264 30.66 62.35 110.83
C CYS A 264 29.55 63.00 111.68
N ARG A 265 28.30 62.57 111.59
CA ARG A 265 27.23 63.02 112.49
C ARG A 265 27.48 62.61 113.93
N VAL A 266 27.89 61.37 114.18
CA VAL A 266 28.25 60.90 115.53
C VAL A 266 29.47 61.66 116.06
N ALA A 267 30.52 61.83 115.25
CA ALA A 267 31.70 62.61 115.63
C ALA A 267 31.39 64.11 115.82
N LEU A 268 30.39 64.65 115.10
CA LEU A 268 29.93 66.03 115.25
C LEU A 268 29.02 66.19 116.48
N GLU A 269 28.16 65.23 116.78
CA GLU A 269 27.37 65.15 118.03
C GLU A 269 28.29 64.93 119.25
N GLU A 270 29.34 64.13 119.11
CA GLU A 270 30.39 63.94 120.10
C GLU A 270 31.25 65.21 120.27
N ALA A 271 31.62 65.88 119.18
CA ALA A 271 32.29 67.19 119.23
C ALA A 271 31.40 68.30 119.79
N GLU A 272 30.10 68.30 119.49
CA GLU A 272 29.10 69.19 120.09
C GLU A 272 28.92 68.88 121.58
N SER A 273 29.04 67.62 122.00
CA SER A 273 29.09 67.24 123.43
C SER A 273 30.39 67.68 124.10
N GLN A 274 31.54 67.62 123.41
CA GLN A 274 32.82 68.13 123.89
C GLN A 274 32.83 69.66 123.95
N VAL A 275 32.18 70.35 123.02
CA VAL A 275 31.96 71.80 123.05
C VAL A 275 30.96 72.17 124.14
N GLY A 276 29.86 71.42 124.31
CA GLY A 276 28.89 71.62 125.39
C GLY A 276 29.49 71.43 126.79
N THR A 277 30.44 70.50 126.94
CA THR A 277 31.18 70.29 128.19
C THR A 277 32.39 71.23 128.37
N SER A 278 33.01 71.70 127.28
CA SER A 278 34.08 72.71 127.33
C SER A 278 33.54 74.12 127.57
N ALA A 279 32.36 74.46 127.04
CA ALA A 279 31.72 75.76 127.17
C ALA A 279 31.31 76.11 128.61
N GLN A 280 31.25 75.13 129.52
CA GLN A 280 31.08 75.38 130.96
C GLN A 280 32.41 75.56 131.73
N LYS A 281 33.58 75.39 131.09
CA LYS A 281 34.86 75.22 131.81
C LYS A 281 35.95 76.25 131.54
N THR A 282 35.69 77.28 130.72
CA THR A 282 36.63 78.38 130.45
C THR A 282 36.07 79.76 130.79
N ASN A 283 35.81 79.98 132.08
CA ASN A 283 35.88 81.32 132.67
C ASN A 283 37.31 81.55 133.19
N ASN A 284 37.81 82.79 133.06
CA ASN A 284 39.11 83.32 133.52
C ASN A 284 40.35 83.12 132.61
N SER A 285 40.56 84.08 131.71
CA SER A 285 41.85 84.78 131.59
C SER A 285 41.65 86.15 130.93
N ARG A 286 42.23 87.21 131.51
CA ARG A 286 42.14 88.61 131.06
C ARG A 286 43.40 89.06 130.30
N GLU A 287 43.32 90.29 129.79
CA GLU A 287 44.41 91.28 129.64
C GLU A 287 45.41 91.10 128.50
N PHE A 288 45.23 91.94 127.47
CA PHE A 288 46.26 92.87 126.99
C PHE A 288 45.57 94.11 126.39
N SER A 289 45.50 95.20 127.16
CA SER A 289 45.09 96.53 126.68
C SER A 289 46.26 97.49 126.81
N LEU A 290 46.76 98.02 125.70
CA LEU A 290 47.88 98.96 125.67
C LEU A 290 47.47 100.33 126.23
N ASP A 291 48.39 101.00 126.92
CA ASP A 291 48.14 102.28 127.57
C ASP A 291 48.16 103.46 126.57
N ASP A 292 47.13 104.31 126.63
CA ASP A 292 46.76 105.26 125.56
C ASP A 292 47.77 106.43 125.46
N ASP A 293 48.40 106.81 126.57
CA ASP A 293 49.48 107.80 126.60
C ASP A 293 50.79 107.27 125.99
N THR A 294 51.01 105.95 126.04
CA THR A 294 52.14 105.31 125.33
C THR A 294 51.91 105.37 123.82
N LEU A 295 50.65 105.14 123.38
CA LEU A 295 50.24 105.26 121.98
C LEU A 295 50.46 106.68 121.44
N ARG A 296 50.02 107.71 122.18
CA ARG A 296 50.20 109.13 121.81
C ARG A 296 51.67 109.52 121.71
N SER A 297 52.51 109.07 122.64
CA SER A 297 53.96 109.32 122.61
C SER A 297 54.62 108.71 121.37
N LEU A 298 54.26 107.47 121.00
CA LEU A 298 54.74 106.80 119.78
C LEU A 298 54.32 107.53 118.49
N PHE A 299 53.08 107.98 118.38
CA PHE A 299 52.63 108.78 117.23
C PHE A 299 53.36 110.13 117.14
N LEU A 300 53.57 110.82 118.27
CA LEU A 300 54.30 112.09 118.28
C LEU A 300 55.76 111.92 117.83
N ASN A 301 56.40 110.82 118.24
CA ASN A 301 57.76 110.47 117.83
C ASN A 301 57.85 110.20 116.31
N PHE A 302 56.83 109.56 115.71
CA PHE A 302 56.78 109.33 114.26
C PHE A 302 56.70 110.64 113.45
N PHE A 303 55.86 111.59 113.86
CA PHE A 303 55.74 112.88 113.15
C PHE A 303 56.99 113.76 113.29
N THR A 304 57.61 113.76 114.47
CA THR A 304 58.77 114.62 114.79
C THR A 304 60.13 114.03 114.36
N CYS A 305 60.21 112.74 113.99
CA CYS A 305 61.46 112.12 113.57
C CYS A 305 62.00 112.69 112.24
N PRO A 306 63.34 112.86 112.07
CA PRO A 306 63.95 113.21 110.79
C PRO A 306 63.61 112.20 109.69
N ILE A 307 63.48 112.69 108.46
CA ILE A 307 62.92 111.94 107.30
C ILE A 307 63.58 110.56 107.12
N GLY A 308 64.90 110.46 107.25
CA GLY A 308 65.64 109.20 107.11
C GLY A 308 65.36 108.12 108.17
N LYS A 309 64.60 108.41 109.24
CA LYS A 309 64.23 107.46 110.30
C LYS A 309 62.72 107.18 110.41
N ARG A 310 61.88 107.85 109.61
CA ARG A 310 60.43 107.64 109.67
C ARG A 310 59.99 106.23 109.29
N ALA A 311 60.62 105.59 108.31
CA ALA A 311 60.28 104.21 107.91
C ALA A 311 60.50 103.19 109.05
N GLU A 312 61.53 103.40 109.87
CA GLU A 312 61.82 102.58 111.05
C GLU A 312 60.78 102.81 112.17
N ALA A 313 60.43 104.07 112.44
CA ALA A 313 59.37 104.42 113.39
C ALA A 313 57.97 103.91 112.96
N ALA A 314 57.65 103.93 111.66
CA ALA A 314 56.41 103.34 111.13
C ALA A 314 56.36 101.81 111.31
N ALA A 315 57.48 101.12 111.06
CA ALA A 315 57.55 99.67 111.24
C ALA A 315 57.36 99.26 112.71
N ILE A 316 57.90 100.04 113.66
CA ILE A 316 57.69 99.84 115.10
C ILE A 316 56.22 100.07 115.48
N LEU A 317 55.59 101.17 115.02
CA LEU A 317 54.17 101.43 115.24
C LEU A 317 53.28 100.29 114.72
N ALA A 318 53.49 99.86 113.47
CA ALA A 318 52.67 98.82 112.85
C ALA A 318 52.89 97.43 113.48
N SER A 319 54.10 97.14 113.97
CA SER A 319 54.39 95.90 114.72
C SER A 319 53.75 95.88 116.11
N ILE A 320 53.64 97.04 116.79
CA ILE A 320 52.97 97.14 118.10
C ILE A 320 51.45 97.12 117.96
N LEU A 321 50.91 97.67 116.87
CA LEU A 321 49.48 97.66 116.55
C LEU A 321 48.98 96.34 115.91
N GLY A 322 49.84 95.33 115.76
CA GLY A 322 49.43 93.97 115.38
C GLY A 322 49.06 93.76 113.90
N TYR A 323 49.58 94.57 112.97
CA TYR A 323 49.32 94.40 111.53
C TYR A 323 49.93 93.11 110.95
N GLU A 324 49.25 92.46 110.00
CA GLU A 324 49.78 91.25 109.34
C GLU A 324 51.11 91.56 108.62
N PRO A 325 52.05 90.58 108.54
CA PRO A 325 53.36 90.80 107.92
C PRO A 325 53.30 91.13 106.42
N LYS A 326 52.16 90.88 105.75
CA LYS A 326 51.91 91.34 104.38
C LYS A 326 51.77 92.87 104.32
N ASP A 327 51.00 93.45 105.24
CA ASP A 327 50.74 94.89 105.29
C ASP A 327 51.96 95.68 105.76
N LEU A 328 52.78 95.09 106.66
CA LEU A 328 54.08 95.67 107.06
C LEU A 328 55.01 95.90 105.86
N ASN A 329 55.02 94.99 104.88
CA ASN A 329 55.81 95.15 103.66
C ASN A 329 55.23 96.23 102.75
N THR A 330 53.90 96.33 102.62
CA THR A 330 53.23 97.38 101.85
C THR A 330 53.52 98.79 102.40
N ILE A 331 53.52 98.96 103.72
CA ILE A 331 53.85 100.24 104.37
C ILE A 331 55.33 100.61 104.18
N ARG A 332 56.25 99.64 104.28
CA ARG A 332 57.67 99.84 104.01
C ARG A 332 57.93 100.24 102.55
N ASP A 333 57.28 99.57 101.60
CA ASP A 333 57.39 99.85 100.17
C ASP A 333 56.78 101.21 99.80
N ALA A 334 55.66 101.60 100.40
CA ALA A 334 54.99 102.88 100.14
C ALA A 334 55.77 104.10 100.65
N ILE A 335 56.62 103.93 101.67
CA ILE A 335 57.50 104.99 102.20
C ILE A 335 58.87 105.01 101.47
N GLY A 336 59.23 103.92 100.78
CA GLY A 336 60.52 103.77 100.08
C GLY A 336 60.51 103.96 98.56
N LYS A 337 59.34 104.06 97.91
CA LYS A 337 59.22 104.20 96.45
C LYS A 337 58.85 105.62 96.01
N ASP A 338 59.88 106.44 95.89
CA ASP A 338 59.84 107.68 95.10
C ASP A 338 59.54 107.41 93.61
N TYR A 339 59.04 108.45 92.94
CA TYR A 339 58.61 108.45 91.54
C TYR A 339 59.67 107.90 90.55
N GLY A 340 59.36 106.82 89.81
CA GLY A 340 60.28 106.33 88.77
C GLY A 340 59.78 105.19 87.88
N ALA A 341 59.75 105.47 86.56
CA ALA A 341 59.74 104.59 85.38
C ALA A 341 60.42 103.19 85.47
N SER A 342 60.15 102.19 84.62
CA SER A 342 59.12 101.98 83.57
C SER A 342 59.28 100.61 82.87
N GLY A 343 58.19 100.09 82.28
CA GLY A 343 58.24 99.34 81.01
C GLY A 343 58.01 97.82 81.08
N LYS A 344 57.49 97.14 80.04
CA LYS A 344 56.81 97.53 78.77
C LYS A 344 55.86 96.34 78.45
N ARG A 345 54.53 96.52 78.33
CA ARG A 345 53.76 96.79 77.09
C ARG A 345 54.11 95.88 75.89
N ASP A 346 53.10 95.24 75.29
CA ASP A 346 52.46 95.86 74.12
C ASP A 346 50.96 95.47 73.91
N PRO A 347 50.09 96.41 73.46
CA PRO A 347 48.67 96.16 73.16
C PRO A 347 48.37 96.18 71.65
N GLY A 348 47.42 95.36 71.15
CA GLY A 348 47.12 95.42 69.70
C GLY A 348 46.05 94.53 69.07
N GLN A 349 45.23 93.77 69.82
CA GLN A 349 44.13 92.99 69.22
C GLN A 349 42.76 93.44 69.75
N SER A 350 41.93 93.95 68.84
CA SER A 350 40.54 94.33 69.12
C SER A 350 39.64 93.10 69.13
N LEU A 351 38.72 93.05 70.10
CA LEU A 351 37.78 91.96 70.38
C LEU A 351 37.02 91.46 69.13
N ALA A 352 36.72 92.36 68.19
CA ALA A 352 36.06 92.02 66.93
C ALA A 352 36.79 90.94 66.11
N LYS A 353 38.13 90.87 66.21
CA LYS A 353 38.93 89.88 65.47
C LYS A 353 38.86 88.47 66.07
N GLN A 354 38.61 88.34 67.38
CA GLN A 354 38.34 87.06 68.01
C GLN A 354 36.92 86.58 67.70
N PHE A 355 35.95 87.49 67.56
CA PHE A 355 34.56 87.14 67.25
C PHE A 355 34.39 86.59 65.82
N VAL A 356 35.11 87.14 64.83
CA VAL A 356 35.12 86.61 63.46
C VAL A 356 35.72 85.19 63.41
N ASN A 357 36.87 85.00 64.07
CA ASN A 357 37.54 83.70 64.13
C ASN A 357 36.67 82.60 64.78
N PHE A 358 35.80 82.96 65.73
CA PHE A 358 34.85 82.04 66.36
C PHE A 358 33.73 81.61 65.40
N LEU A 359 33.14 82.57 64.67
CA LEU A 359 32.07 82.31 63.70
C LEU A 359 32.55 81.45 62.51
N GLU A 360 33.79 81.64 62.06
CA GLU A 360 34.36 80.86 60.94
C GLU A 360 34.70 79.41 61.33
N THR A 361 34.90 79.10 62.62
CA THR A 361 35.22 77.75 63.10
C THR A 361 34.00 76.86 63.41
N GLU A 362 32.79 77.41 63.49
CA GLU A 362 31.60 76.67 63.99
C GLU A 362 30.50 76.40 62.93
N SER A 363 30.63 76.90 61.68
CA SER A 363 29.54 76.83 60.68
C SER A 363 29.83 76.06 59.39
N GLU A 364 29.88 74.73 59.48
CA GLU A 364 29.60 73.76 58.39
C GLU A 364 29.03 72.45 59.00
N LYS A 365 28.13 71.66 58.38
CA LYS A 365 27.32 71.82 57.15
C LYS A 365 26.17 70.76 57.18
N PRO A 366 24.91 71.13 56.92
CA PRO A 366 23.94 70.14 56.44
C PRO A 366 23.21 70.60 55.15
N THR A 367 23.33 69.85 54.05
CA THR A 367 22.49 70.06 52.85
C THR A 367 22.37 68.81 51.97
N ALA A 368 21.22 68.66 51.31
CA ALA A 368 20.94 67.86 50.09
C ALA A 368 20.42 66.41 50.22
N VAL A 369 19.13 66.30 50.52
CA VAL A 369 18.12 65.45 49.81
C VAL A 369 17.21 66.47 49.08
N PRO A 370 16.67 66.30 47.83
CA PRO A 370 15.99 65.14 47.22
C PRO A 370 16.43 64.89 45.73
N THR A 371 15.79 64.11 44.82
CA THR A 371 14.37 63.85 44.50
C THR A 371 14.16 62.63 43.57
N LEU A 372 12.98 62.01 43.63
CA LEU A 372 12.46 61.00 42.66
C LEU A 372 11.80 61.66 41.43
N PRO A 373 11.63 60.91 40.32
CA PRO A 373 10.50 61.10 39.41
C PRO A 373 9.58 59.87 39.29
N VAL A 374 8.28 60.14 39.15
CA VAL A 374 7.14 59.20 38.99
C VAL A 374 6.58 59.33 37.55
N PRO A 375 5.91 58.32 36.95
CA PRO A 375 5.90 58.12 35.49
C PRO A 375 4.73 58.79 34.74
N LYS A 376 4.70 58.64 33.40
CA LYS A 376 3.57 59.00 32.52
C LYS A 376 3.22 57.88 31.53
N SER A 377 1.95 57.87 31.11
CA SER A 377 1.24 56.80 30.41
C SER A 377 1.17 56.93 28.87
N GLN A 378 1.28 55.77 28.17
CA GLN A 378 0.46 55.22 27.06
C GLN A 378 -0.60 56.09 26.31
N PRO A 379 -1.12 55.67 25.12
CA PRO A 379 -0.53 55.22 23.84
C PRO A 379 -1.32 55.89 22.64
N PRO A 380 -1.84 55.24 21.56
CA PRO A 380 -1.32 54.27 20.55
C PRO A 380 -1.48 54.75 19.05
N ARG A 381 -0.87 54.06 18.06
CA ARG A 381 -1.54 53.48 16.84
C ARG A 381 -0.61 52.97 15.71
N GLU A 382 -1.19 52.17 14.82
CA GLU A 382 -0.57 51.43 13.71
C GLU A 382 -0.12 52.30 12.50
N ALA A 383 0.84 51.80 11.69
CA ALA A 383 0.62 51.51 10.25
C ALA A 383 1.88 50.99 9.49
N GLU A 384 1.72 49.82 8.86
CA GLU A 384 2.11 49.46 7.47
C GLU A 384 3.54 49.62 6.86
N ARG A 385 4.05 48.45 6.40
CA ARG A 385 4.53 48.12 5.02
C ARG A 385 6.00 48.28 4.58
N LEU A 386 6.23 47.63 3.41
CA LEU A 386 7.46 47.41 2.62
C LEU A 386 8.31 46.24 3.16
N ASN A 387 8.84 45.30 2.38
CA ASN A 387 8.84 45.04 0.92
C ASN A 387 9.30 43.56 0.74
N SER A 388 9.23 42.82 -0.36
CA SER A 388 8.68 42.93 -1.73
C SER A 388 9.03 41.60 -2.43
N THR A 389 8.15 41.12 -3.30
CA THR A 389 8.33 39.94 -4.18
C THR A 389 9.61 39.99 -5.02
N GLN A 390 10.20 38.82 -5.32
CA GLN A 390 10.95 38.63 -6.57
C GLN A 390 10.73 37.23 -7.13
N GLU A 391 9.89 37.14 -8.16
CA GLU A 391 9.83 35.99 -9.06
C GLU A 391 11.02 36.03 -10.04
N GLY A 392 11.47 34.86 -10.49
CA GLY A 392 12.57 34.73 -11.45
C GLY A 392 12.67 33.30 -11.96
N ALA A 393 12.02 33.02 -13.08
CA ALA A 393 11.92 31.68 -13.64
C ALA A 393 13.26 31.15 -14.19
N SER A 394 13.45 29.83 -14.17
CA SER A 394 14.07 29.12 -15.29
C SER A 394 13.55 27.70 -15.39
N THR A 395 12.76 27.51 -16.44
CA THR A 395 12.40 26.22 -17.04
C THR A 395 13.65 25.49 -17.51
N LEU A 396 13.72 24.18 -17.28
CA LEU A 396 14.25 23.09 -18.11
C LEU A 396 14.04 21.83 -17.23
N GLN A 397 13.06 20.96 -17.49
CA GLN A 397 12.98 20.01 -18.62
C GLN A 397 14.16 19.03 -18.61
N GLU A 398 13.86 17.73 -18.82
CA GLU A 398 14.81 16.59 -18.76
C GLU A 398 15.36 16.29 -17.35
N LEU A 399 15.16 15.13 -16.71
CA LEU A 399 15.25 13.75 -17.20
C LEU A 399 14.73 12.80 -16.08
N LEU A 400 13.98 11.73 -16.41
CA LEU A 400 13.69 10.49 -15.62
C LEU A 400 13.35 10.64 -14.10
N LYS A 401 12.24 10.10 -13.58
CA LYS A 401 11.60 8.82 -13.95
C LYS A 401 10.19 8.73 -13.36
#